data_AF-A0A1G9YAZ1-F1
#
_entry.id   AF-A0A1G9YAZ1-F1
#
_cell.length_a   1.000
_cell.length_b   1.000
_cell.length_c   1.000
_cell.angle_alpha   90.00
_cell.angle_beta   90.00
_cell.angle_gamma   90.00
#
_symmetry.space_group_name_H-M   'P 1'
#
loop_
_entity.id
_entity.type
_entity.pdbx_description
1 polymer ?
#
loop_
_entity_poly.entity_id
_entity_poly.type
_entity_poly.pdbx_seq_one_letter_code
_entity_poly.pdbx_strand_id
1 'polypeptide(L)'
;MKDNILSEIEDCIERFDTMGLAMNVEILLTLTDEEDASKELSLILFKSYTSYKEEGTAQLMETIIRVNPQLALLKFPENYLFRLAVLKGSIELYECYLEEAIEPFLTDKTEDEVFECYSELYAIAEKMNEAFFTKYVKCIKGLDFNGAVNHNEANSGPLLIHKEDFDVMNDAIEKYNTIVGRRDILADLTKRI
;
A
#
# COMPACT_ATOMS: atom_id res chain seq x y z
N MET A 1 -7.27 15.98 -20.73
CA MET A 1 -5.81 15.82 -20.96
C MET A 1 -5.18 15.12 -19.75
N LYS A 2 -5.27 15.67 -18.54
CA LYS A 2 -4.91 14.96 -17.28
C LYS A 2 -5.57 13.58 -17.19
N ASP A 3 -6.88 13.47 -17.37
CA ASP A 3 -7.61 12.19 -17.28
C ASP A 3 -7.14 11.13 -18.30
N ASN A 4 -6.68 11.55 -19.48
CA ASN A 4 -6.13 10.62 -20.47
C ASN A 4 -4.79 10.05 -19.99
N ILE A 5 -3.93 10.90 -19.42
CA ILE A 5 -2.65 10.45 -18.86
C ILE A 5 -2.86 9.54 -17.66
N LEU A 6 -3.84 9.83 -16.79
CA LEU A 6 -4.20 8.93 -15.69
C LEU A 6 -4.67 7.56 -16.18
N SER A 7 -5.47 7.52 -17.26
CA SER A 7 -5.88 6.25 -17.89
C SER A 7 -4.69 5.51 -18.51
N GLU A 8 -3.73 6.21 -19.12
CA GLU A 8 -2.51 5.60 -19.67
C GLU A 8 -1.61 5.04 -18.56
N ILE A 9 -1.55 5.71 -17.40
CA ILE A 9 -0.87 5.22 -16.20
C ILE A 9 -1.52 3.94 -15.67
N GLU A 10 -2.86 3.90 -15.59
CA GLU A 10 -3.60 2.70 -15.21
C GLU A 10 -3.29 1.53 -16.17
N ASP A 11 -3.30 1.77 -17.48
CA ASP A 11 -2.93 0.77 -18.50
C ASP A 11 -1.48 0.25 -18.33
N CYS A 12 -0.52 1.15 -18.05
CA CYS A 12 0.87 0.76 -17.77
C CYS A 12 0.96 -0.12 -16.53
N ILE A 13 0.23 0.20 -15.46
CA ILE A 13 0.20 -0.58 -14.22
C ILE A 13 -0.41 -1.96 -14.44
N GLU A 14 -1.51 -2.05 -15.19
CA GLU A 14 -2.14 -3.35 -15.51
C GLU A 14 -1.21 -4.28 -16.30
N ARG A 15 -0.40 -3.70 -17.19
CA ARG A 15 0.55 -4.43 -18.05
C ARG A 15 1.94 -4.57 -17.45
N PHE A 16 2.18 -4.00 -16.28
CA PHE A 16 3.48 -3.95 -15.64
C PHE A 16 4.57 -3.27 -16.51
N ASP A 17 4.20 -2.23 -17.24
CA ASP A 17 5.10 -1.44 -18.09
C ASP A 17 5.73 -0.28 -17.30
N THR A 18 6.88 -0.54 -16.67
CA THR A 18 7.61 0.44 -15.87
C THR A 18 8.17 1.60 -16.69
N MET A 19 8.53 1.36 -17.95
CA MET A 19 9.06 2.40 -18.83
C MET A 19 7.95 3.36 -19.27
N GLY A 20 6.81 2.82 -19.71
CA GLY A 20 5.64 3.62 -20.04
C GLY A 20 5.10 4.37 -18.83
N LEU A 21 5.11 3.74 -17.64
CA LEU A 21 4.75 4.40 -16.39
C LEU A 21 5.63 5.62 -16.12
N ALA A 22 6.95 5.47 -16.19
CA ALA A 22 7.88 6.57 -15.92
C ALA A 22 7.62 7.78 -16.84
N MET A 23 7.45 7.54 -18.15
CA MET A 23 7.15 8.59 -19.11
C MET A 23 5.83 9.31 -18.81
N ASN A 24 4.78 8.56 -18.46
CA ASN A 24 3.48 9.16 -18.17
C ASN A 24 3.46 9.91 -16.83
N VAL A 25 4.25 9.50 -15.85
CA VAL A 25 4.44 10.24 -14.59
C VAL A 25 5.12 11.58 -14.85
N GLU A 26 6.17 11.62 -15.69
CA GLU A 26 6.80 12.88 -16.10
C GLU A 26 5.80 13.83 -16.76
N ILE A 27 4.97 13.30 -17.67
CA ILE A 27 3.92 14.09 -18.33
C ILE A 27 2.90 14.60 -17.31
N LEU A 28 2.45 13.75 -16.37
CA LEU A 28 1.52 14.13 -15.32
C LEU A 28 2.07 15.31 -14.50
N LEU A 29 3.34 15.28 -14.12
CA LEU A 29 4.03 16.36 -13.38
C LEU A 29 4.10 17.69 -14.15
N THR A 30 3.93 17.69 -15.47
CA THR A 30 3.79 18.94 -16.25
C THR A 30 2.37 19.53 -16.21
N LEU A 31 1.38 18.73 -15.83
CA LEU A 31 -0.05 19.08 -15.88
C LEU A 31 -0.64 19.40 -14.50
N THR A 32 0.04 19.01 -13.42
CA THR A 32 -0.43 19.12 -12.04
C THR A 32 0.75 19.30 -11.10
N ASP A 33 0.53 19.84 -9.91
CA ASP A 33 1.56 19.89 -8.88
C ASP A 33 1.86 18.51 -8.28
N GLU A 34 2.97 18.43 -7.53
CA GLU A 34 3.50 17.20 -6.94
C GLU A 34 2.54 16.59 -5.91
N GLU A 35 1.78 17.42 -5.19
CA GLU A 35 0.82 16.97 -4.18
C GLU A 35 -0.34 16.23 -4.84
N ASP A 36 -0.99 16.87 -5.82
CA ASP A 36 -2.09 16.28 -6.58
C ASP A 36 -1.61 15.06 -7.37
N ALA A 37 -0.40 15.09 -7.95
CA ALA A 37 0.16 13.94 -8.64
C ALA A 37 0.39 12.75 -7.69
N SER A 38 1.03 12.98 -6.53
CA SER A 38 1.29 11.94 -5.53
C SER A 38 -0.01 11.31 -5.04
N LYS A 39 -1.04 12.13 -4.79
CA LYS A 39 -2.36 11.67 -4.41
C LYS A 39 -3.00 10.77 -5.46
N GLU A 40 -3.05 11.19 -6.72
CA GLU A 40 -3.65 10.39 -7.80
C GLU A 40 -2.89 9.07 -8.02
N LEU A 41 -1.55 9.13 -8.06
CA LEU A 41 -0.69 7.95 -8.21
C LEU A 41 -0.87 6.96 -7.05
N SER A 42 -0.91 7.46 -5.81
CA SER A 42 -1.16 6.63 -4.62
C SER A 42 -2.53 5.94 -4.69
N LEU A 43 -3.55 6.62 -5.22
CA LEU A 43 -4.89 6.08 -5.33
C LEU A 43 -4.97 5.00 -6.41
N ILE A 44 -4.27 5.18 -7.53
CA ILE A 44 -4.19 4.17 -8.59
C ILE A 44 -3.48 2.92 -8.05
N LEU A 45 -2.32 3.07 -7.40
CA LEU A 45 -1.60 1.97 -6.76
C LEU A 45 -2.45 1.29 -5.68
N PHE A 46 -3.20 2.07 -4.88
CA PHE A 46 -4.10 1.52 -3.87
C PHE A 46 -5.15 0.59 -4.48
N LYS A 47 -5.71 0.96 -5.64
CA LYS A 47 -6.72 0.16 -6.35
C LYS A 47 -6.11 -1.07 -7.02
N SER A 48 -4.89 -0.99 -7.53
CA SER A 48 -4.23 -2.09 -8.22
C SER A 48 -3.56 -3.11 -7.28
N TYR A 49 -3.27 -2.72 -6.04
CA TYR A 49 -2.63 -3.58 -5.05
C TYR A 49 -3.53 -4.72 -4.57
N THR A 50 -2.93 -5.91 -4.48
CA THR A 50 -3.42 -7.12 -3.82
C THR A 50 -2.24 -7.81 -3.13
N SER A 51 -2.45 -8.62 -2.08
CA SER A 51 -1.40 -9.39 -1.42
C SER A 51 -0.66 -10.38 -2.35
N TYR A 52 -1.21 -10.70 -3.52
CA TYR A 52 -0.53 -11.52 -4.52
C TYR A 52 0.41 -10.73 -5.46
N LYS A 53 0.37 -9.40 -5.39
CA LYS A 53 1.09 -8.48 -6.28
C LYS A 53 1.91 -7.44 -5.48
N GLU A 54 2.24 -7.74 -4.22
CA GLU A 54 2.92 -6.76 -3.35
C GLU A 54 4.26 -6.31 -3.94
N GLU A 55 5.11 -7.26 -4.32
CA GLU A 55 6.42 -7.00 -4.95
C GLU A 55 6.28 -6.19 -6.24
N GLY A 56 5.33 -6.54 -7.10
CA GLY A 56 5.09 -5.79 -8.33
C GLY A 56 4.61 -4.35 -8.05
N THR A 57 3.71 -4.18 -7.09
CA THR A 57 3.23 -2.83 -6.72
C THR A 57 4.37 -1.99 -6.13
N ALA A 58 5.26 -2.61 -5.35
CA ALA A 58 6.46 -1.96 -4.84
C ALA A 58 7.39 -1.48 -5.97
N GLN A 59 7.65 -2.32 -6.98
CA GLN A 59 8.45 -1.90 -8.15
C GLN A 59 7.81 -0.76 -8.95
N LEU A 60 6.48 -0.72 -9.05
CA LEU A 60 5.78 0.40 -9.68
C LEU A 60 5.91 1.68 -8.84
N MET A 61 5.85 1.57 -7.51
CA MET A 61 6.08 2.69 -6.60
C MET A 61 7.52 3.19 -6.64
N GLU A 62 8.51 2.29 -6.64
CA GLU A 62 9.93 2.58 -6.88
C GLU A 62 10.11 3.39 -8.17
N THR A 63 9.47 2.96 -9.26
CA THR A 63 9.50 3.68 -10.54
C THR A 63 8.98 5.11 -10.39
N ILE A 64 7.85 5.30 -9.71
CA ILE A 64 7.25 6.62 -9.45
C ILE A 64 8.21 7.51 -8.62
N ILE A 65 8.78 6.97 -7.53
CA ILE A 65 9.68 7.70 -6.64
C ILE A 65 10.95 8.12 -7.39
N ARG A 66 11.51 7.24 -8.22
CA ARG A 66 12.73 7.53 -8.99
C ARG A 66 12.53 8.60 -10.06
N VAL A 67 11.32 8.74 -10.61
CA VAL A 67 11.00 9.83 -11.55
C VAL A 67 11.04 11.18 -10.84
N ASN A 68 10.38 11.30 -9.68
CA ASN A 68 10.48 12.50 -8.86
C ASN A 68 10.34 12.16 -7.36
N PRO A 69 11.45 12.19 -6.59
CA PRO A 69 11.42 11.88 -5.16
C PRO A 69 10.51 12.80 -4.34
N GLN A 70 10.22 14.01 -4.81
CA GLN A 70 9.33 14.94 -4.10
C GLN A 70 7.90 14.40 -3.97
N LEU A 71 7.48 13.49 -4.85
CA LEU A 71 6.21 12.78 -4.73
C LEU A 71 6.10 11.97 -3.42
N ALA A 72 7.22 11.53 -2.87
CA ALA A 72 7.33 10.78 -1.61
C ALA A 72 7.77 11.63 -0.42
N LEU A 73 8.33 12.83 -0.65
CA LEU A 73 8.86 13.73 0.37
C LEU A 73 7.92 14.92 0.68
N LEU A 74 6.66 14.82 0.27
CA LEU A 74 5.62 15.78 0.63
C LEU A 74 5.53 15.93 2.14
N LYS A 75 5.33 17.16 2.59
CA LYS A 75 5.26 17.48 4.03
C LYS A 75 4.12 16.74 4.71
N PHE A 76 4.28 16.52 6.00
CA PHE A 76 3.23 15.93 6.82
C PHE A 76 1.95 16.79 6.81
N PRO A 77 0.74 16.18 6.71
CA PRO A 77 0.43 14.75 6.57
C PRO A 77 0.19 14.28 5.12
N GLU A 78 0.55 15.06 4.11
CA GLU A 78 0.29 14.82 2.68
C GLU A 78 1.16 13.73 2.03
N ASN A 79 1.82 12.89 2.83
CA ASN A 79 2.69 11.82 2.33
C ASN A 79 1.88 10.61 1.83
N TYR A 80 1.26 10.73 0.67
CA TYR A 80 0.27 9.78 0.15
C TYR A 80 0.85 8.40 -0.15
N LEU A 81 2.10 8.31 -0.63
CA LEU A 81 2.78 7.04 -0.90
C LEU A 81 3.10 6.27 0.38
N PHE A 82 3.59 6.94 1.42
CA PHE A 82 3.75 6.29 2.74
C PHE A 82 2.40 5.84 3.32
N ARG A 83 1.38 6.70 3.22
CA ARG A 83 0.03 6.36 3.70
C ARG A 83 -0.54 5.15 2.98
N LEU A 84 -0.27 4.97 1.68
CA LEU A 84 -0.64 3.76 0.95
C LEU A 84 -0.07 2.50 1.62
N ALA A 85 1.23 2.49 1.94
CA ALA A 85 1.88 1.36 2.61
C ALA A 85 1.20 1.03 3.95
N VAL A 86 0.91 2.07 4.75
CA VAL A 86 0.20 1.91 6.04
C VAL A 86 -1.25 1.45 5.85
N LEU A 87 -1.98 1.99 4.87
CA LEU A 87 -3.36 1.63 4.59
C LEU A 87 -3.49 0.15 4.23
N LYS A 88 -2.61 -0.33 3.36
CA LYS A 88 -2.55 -1.74 2.95
C LYS A 88 -1.87 -2.63 3.99
N GLY A 89 -1.10 -2.05 4.90
CA GLY A 89 -0.25 -2.79 5.83
C GLY A 89 0.74 -3.68 5.07
N SER A 90 1.31 -3.16 3.98
CA SER A 90 2.28 -3.88 3.16
C SER A 90 3.68 -3.51 3.61
N ILE A 91 4.48 -4.50 4.00
CA ILE A 91 5.87 -4.29 4.40
C ILE A 91 6.72 -3.99 3.17
N GLU A 92 6.49 -4.65 2.05
CA GLU A 92 7.18 -4.40 0.79
C GLU A 92 6.99 -2.96 0.29
N LEU A 93 5.77 -2.41 0.35
CA LEU A 93 5.56 -1.00 0.02
C LEU A 93 6.23 -0.07 1.04
N TYR A 94 6.26 -0.44 2.32
CA TYR A 94 6.91 0.37 3.35
C TYR A 94 8.44 0.39 3.18
N GLU A 95 9.05 -0.77 2.96
CA GLU A 95 10.49 -0.91 2.73
C GLU A 95 10.91 -0.17 1.45
N CYS A 96 10.18 -0.36 0.36
CA CYS A 96 10.42 0.38 -0.89
C CYS A 96 10.33 1.91 -0.67
N TYR A 97 9.34 2.38 0.10
CA TYR A 97 9.22 3.80 0.43
C TYR A 97 10.43 4.31 1.23
N LEU A 98 10.90 3.53 2.22
CA LEU A 98 12.07 3.91 3.00
C LEU A 98 13.34 3.94 2.15
N GLU A 99 13.63 2.85 1.44
CA GLU A 99 14.87 2.67 0.68
C GLU A 99 14.99 3.66 -0.48
N GLU A 100 13.90 3.97 -1.17
CA GLU A 100 13.94 4.81 -2.37
C GLU A 100 13.73 6.31 -2.08
N ALA A 101 13.05 6.67 -0.98
CA ALA A 101 12.77 8.07 -0.66
C ALA A 101 13.44 8.55 0.63
N ILE A 102 13.17 7.89 1.76
CA ILE A 102 13.57 8.42 3.09
C ILE A 102 15.06 8.26 3.35
N GLU A 103 15.61 7.06 3.19
CA GLU A 103 17.02 6.80 3.49
C GLU A 103 17.95 7.66 2.61
N PRO A 104 17.70 7.83 1.28
CA PRO A 104 18.44 8.78 0.47
C PRO A 104 18.30 10.23 0.97
N PHE A 105 17.08 10.67 1.30
CA PHE A 105 16.83 12.03 1.80
C PHE A 105 17.57 12.32 3.12
N LEU A 106 17.76 11.31 3.97
CA LEU A 106 18.40 11.43 5.27
C LEU A 106 19.93 11.33 5.25
N THR A 107 20.56 11.01 4.10
CA THR A 107 22.01 10.77 4.00
C THR A 107 22.87 11.91 4.58
N ASP A 108 22.46 13.15 4.34
CA ASP A 108 23.20 14.36 4.76
C ASP A 108 22.54 15.09 5.95
N LYS A 109 21.67 14.40 6.68
CA LYS A 109 20.89 14.97 7.79
C LYS A 109 21.53 14.73 9.15
N THR A 110 21.27 15.64 10.08
CA THR A 110 21.69 15.49 11.47
C THR A 110 20.88 14.41 12.19
N GLU A 111 21.41 13.88 13.30
CA GLU A 111 20.68 12.89 14.12
C GLU A 111 19.32 13.43 14.59
N ASP A 112 19.23 14.72 14.93
CA ASP A 112 17.98 15.37 15.31
C ASP A 112 16.98 15.42 14.15
N GLU A 113 17.43 15.76 12.93
CA GLU A 113 16.57 15.77 11.72
C GLU A 113 16.12 14.35 11.33
N VAL A 114 16.98 13.34 11.51
CA VAL A 114 16.64 11.93 11.29
C VAL A 114 15.56 11.48 12.27
N PHE A 115 15.73 11.79 13.55
CA PHE A 115 14.76 11.50 14.60
C PHE A 115 13.41 12.19 14.33
N GLU A 116 13.42 13.47 13.93
CA GLU A 116 12.22 14.23 13.58
C GLU A 116 11.48 13.57 12.41
N CYS A 117 12.19 13.20 11.34
CA CYS A 117 11.61 12.55 10.17
C CYS A 117 10.91 11.22 10.53
N TYR A 118 11.58 10.33 11.26
CA TYR A 118 10.95 9.06 11.65
C TYR A 118 9.81 9.25 12.66
N SER A 119 9.91 10.24 13.54
CA SER A 119 8.84 10.61 14.48
C SER A 119 7.58 11.08 13.75
N GLU A 120 7.73 11.86 12.68
CA GLU A 120 6.59 12.27 11.83
C GLU A 120 5.93 11.07 11.13
N LEU A 121 6.72 10.17 10.54
CA LEU A 121 6.20 8.95 9.91
C LEU A 121 5.47 8.06 10.92
N TYR A 122 6.03 7.91 12.13
CA TYR A 122 5.39 7.18 13.22
C TYR A 122 4.05 7.80 13.61
N ALA A 123 3.99 9.13 13.76
CA ALA A 123 2.76 9.83 14.10
C ALA A 123 1.66 9.65 13.04
N ILE A 124 2.02 9.62 11.74
CA ILE A 124 1.06 9.26 10.67
C ILE A 124 0.55 7.84 10.86
N ALA A 125 1.47 6.88 10.99
CA ALA A 125 1.13 5.46 11.06
C ALA A 125 0.26 5.15 12.28
N GLU A 126 0.61 5.70 13.45
CA GLU A 126 -0.13 5.54 14.70
C GLU A 126 -1.55 6.10 14.58
N LYS A 127 -1.68 7.36 14.14
CA LYS A 127 -2.97 8.02 13.97
C LYS A 127 -3.89 7.27 13.01
N MET A 128 -3.34 6.74 11.92
CA MET A 128 -4.10 5.90 10.98
C MET A 128 -4.52 4.59 11.63
N ASN A 129 -3.61 3.93 12.35
CA ASN A 129 -3.88 2.67 13.04
C ASN A 129 -5.00 2.80 14.08
N GLU A 130 -4.99 3.85 14.90
CA GLU A 130 -6.06 4.15 15.86
C GLU A 130 -7.42 4.36 15.19
N ALA A 131 -7.44 5.06 14.05
CA ALA A 131 -8.66 5.30 13.28
C ALA A 131 -9.28 4.00 12.70
N PHE A 132 -8.47 2.96 12.49
CA PHE A 132 -8.96 1.64 12.08
C PHE A 132 -9.49 0.85 13.27
N PHE A 133 -8.76 0.79 14.39
CA PHE A 133 -9.14 -0.01 15.56
C PHE A 133 -10.43 0.47 16.25
N THR A 134 -10.70 1.77 16.25
CA THR A 134 -11.96 2.33 16.77
C THR A 134 -13.20 1.86 16.00
N LYS A 135 -13.04 1.35 14.77
CA LYS A 135 -14.13 0.92 13.88
C LYS A 135 -14.28 -0.59 13.75
N TYR A 136 -13.44 -1.41 14.40
CA TYR A 136 -13.61 -2.86 14.34
C TYR A 136 -14.83 -3.31 15.13
N VAL A 137 -15.79 -3.92 14.43
CA VAL A 137 -16.88 -4.67 15.07
C VAL A 137 -16.24 -5.83 15.82
N LYS A 138 -16.49 -5.92 17.13
CA LYS A 138 -16.09 -7.08 17.92
C LYS A 138 -16.93 -8.28 17.49
N CYS A 139 -16.36 -9.17 16.69
CA CYS A 139 -17.03 -10.40 16.29
C CYS A 139 -16.75 -11.53 17.30
N ILE A 140 -17.78 -12.30 17.66
CA ILE A 140 -17.64 -13.50 18.50
C ILE A 140 -17.35 -14.69 17.59
N LYS A 141 -16.23 -15.37 17.83
CA LYS A 141 -15.81 -16.55 17.06
C LYS A 141 -16.89 -17.65 17.15
N GLY A 142 -17.44 -18.05 16.00
CA GLY A 142 -18.36 -19.19 15.89
C GLY A 142 -19.86 -18.88 15.87
N LEU A 143 -20.28 -17.62 15.78
CA LEU A 143 -21.71 -17.24 15.69
C LEU A 143 -22.21 -17.01 14.25
N ASP A 144 -21.34 -16.56 13.33
CA ASP A 144 -21.76 -16.10 12.00
C ASP A 144 -21.44 -17.06 10.84
N PHE A 145 -20.74 -18.17 11.08
CA PHE A 145 -20.35 -19.13 10.04
C PHE A 145 -20.72 -20.57 10.44
N ASN A 146 -22.03 -20.83 10.46
CA ASN A 146 -22.58 -22.19 10.45
C ASN A 146 -23.14 -22.50 9.05
N GLY A 147 -22.27 -22.44 8.04
CA GLY A 147 -22.56 -22.97 6.71
C GLY A 147 -22.11 -24.44 6.65
N ALA A 148 -23.05 -25.36 6.52
CA ALA A 148 -22.75 -26.78 6.34
C ALA A 148 -21.95 -26.98 5.04
N VAL A 149 -20.67 -27.38 5.17
CA VAL A 149 -19.91 -27.88 4.04
C VAL A 149 -20.56 -29.19 3.61
N ASN A 150 -21.25 -29.19 2.46
CA ASN A 150 -21.84 -30.40 1.91
C ASN A 150 -20.72 -31.35 1.49
N HIS A 151 -20.44 -32.36 2.31
CA HIS A 151 -19.59 -33.48 1.95
C HIS A 151 -20.26 -34.29 0.84
N ASN A 152 -19.77 -34.14 -0.39
CA ASN A 152 -20.12 -35.06 -1.47
C ASN A 152 -19.08 -36.19 -1.46
N GLU A 153 -19.33 -37.23 -0.66
CA GLU A 153 -18.43 -38.39 -0.45
C GLU A 153 -18.17 -39.24 -1.72
N ALA A 154 -18.81 -38.91 -2.85
CA ALA A 154 -18.77 -39.72 -4.07
C ALA A 154 -17.68 -39.33 -5.10
N ASN A 155 -16.96 -38.22 -4.92
CA ASN A 155 -15.98 -37.75 -5.91
C ASN A 155 -14.56 -37.78 -5.37
N SER A 156 -13.71 -38.67 -5.91
CA SER A 156 -12.26 -38.71 -5.65
C SER A 156 -11.47 -37.63 -6.43
N GLY A 157 -12.15 -36.57 -6.87
CA GLY A 157 -11.55 -35.43 -7.56
C GLY A 157 -11.19 -34.30 -6.58
N PRO A 158 -10.34 -33.34 -6.97
CA PRO A 158 -10.05 -32.18 -6.14
C PRO A 158 -11.35 -31.43 -5.82
N LEU A 159 -11.58 -31.18 -4.54
CA LEU A 159 -12.73 -30.43 -4.05
C LEU A 159 -12.61 -28.99 -4.56
N LEU A 160 -13.53 -28.58 -5.45
CA LEU A 160 -13.56 -27.21 -5.97
C LEU A 160 -14.26 -26.31 -4.94
N ILE A 161 -13.54 -25.27 -4.49
CA ILE A 161 -14.08 -24.24 -3.60
C ILE A 161 -15.05 -23.37 -4.42
N HIS A 162 -16.22 -23.04 -3.85
CA HIS A 162 -17.13 -22.10 -4.50
C HIS A 162 -16.49 -20.71 -4.59
N LYS A 163 -16.72 -19.98 -5.67
CA LYS A 163 -16.12 -18.65 -5.89
C LYS A 163 -16.38 -17.69 -4.72
N GLU A 164 -17.57 -17.75 -4.14
CA GLU A 164 -17.95 -16.92 -2.99
C GLU A 164 -17.10 -17.25 -1.75
N ASP A 165 -16.83 -18.53 -1.48
CA ASP A 165 -15.96 -18.95 -0.38
C ASP A 165 -14.51 -18.52 -0.62
N PHE A 166 -14.04 -18.58 -1.87
CA PHE A 166 -12.71 -18.09 -2.25
C PHE A 166 -12.58 -16.57 -2.04
N ASP A 167 -13.58 -15.79 -2.41
CA ASP A 167 -13.60 -14.34 -2.22
C ASP A 167 -13.60 -13.98 -0.72
N VAL A 168 -14.36 -14.72 0.11
CA VAL A 168 -14.35 -14.55 1.58
C VAL A 168 -12.98 -14.91 2.18
N MET A 169 -12.34 -15.98 1.70
CA MET A 169 -11.01 -16.36 2.15
C MET A 169 -9.96 -15.31 1.80
N ASN A 170 -9.99 -14.77 0.57
CA ASN A 170 -9.06 -13.71 0.16
C ASN A 170 -9.25 -12.45 1.00
N ASP A 171 -10.49 -12.00 1.22
CA ASP A 171 -10.77 -10.83 2.05
C ASP A 171 -10.29 -11.02 3.50
N ALA A 172 -10.43 -12.23 4.06
CA ALA A 172 -9.91 -12.56 5.38
C ALA A 172 -8.37 -12.51 5.44
N ILE A 173 -7.69 -13.03 4.40
CA ILE A 173 -6.22 -13.00 4.28
C ILE A 173 -5.73 -11.55 4.17
N GLU A 174 -6.30 -10.76 3.26
CA GLU A 174 -5.94 -9.35 3.06
C GLU A 174 -6.10 -8.57 4.37
N LYS A 175 -7.24 -8.71 5.05
CA LYS A 175 -7.48 -8.03 6.35
C LYS A 175 -6.48 -8.46 7.43
N TYR A 176 -6.15 -9.74 7.50
CA TYR A 176 -5.18 -10.25 8.47
C TYR A 176 -3.78 -9.70 8.19
N ASN A 177 -3.33 -9.80 6.94
CA ASN A 177 -2.02 -9.27 6.49
C ASN A 177 -1.93 -7.77 6.77
N THR A 178 -2.96 -7.00 6.43
CA THR A 178 -3.00 -5.57 6.72
C THR A 178 -2.85 -5.25 8.21
N ILE A 179 -3.46 -6.03 9.12
CA ILE A 179 -3.31 -5.83 10.57
C ILE A 179 -1.87 -6.13 11.01
N VAL A 180 -1.33 -7.26 10.56
CA VAL A 180 0.02 -7.71 10.92
C VAL A 180 1.07 -6.74 10.39
N GLY A 181 1.00 -6.37 9.10
CA GLY A 181 1.98 -5.47 8.51
C GLY A 181 1.92 -4.05 9.08
N ARG A 182 0.74 -3.51 9.43
CA ARG A 182 0.67 -2.23 10.17
C ARG A 182 1.37 -2.29 11.52
N ARG A 183 1.20 -3.40 12.26
CA ARG A 183 1.91 -3.62 13.53
C ARG A 183 3.42 -3.64 13.29
N ASP A 184 3.86 -4.29 12.23
CA ASP A 184 5.28 -4.47 11.93
C ASP A 184 5.92 -3.15 11.44
N ILE A 185 5.22 -2.33 10.64
CA ILE A 185 5.60 -0.95 10.29
C ILE A 185 5.79 -0.11 11.55
N LEU A 186 4.80 -0.11 12.46
CA LEU A 186 4.90 0.64 13.72
C LEU A 186 6.07 0.16 14.58
N ALA A 187 6.29 -1.14 14.66
CA ALA A 187 7.39 -1.72 15.42
C ALA A 187 8.77 -1.36 14.82
N ASP A 188 8.88 -1.26 13.49
CA ASP A 188 10.09 -0.81 12.82
C ASP A 188 10.37 0.68 13.09
N LEU A 189 9.37 1.55 12.87
CA LEU A 189 9.49 2.99 13.15
C LEU A 189 9.85 3.26 14.61
N THR A 190 9.29 2.50 15.56
CA THR A 190 9.64 2.61 17.00
C THR A 190 11.11 2.31 17.28
N LYS A 191 11.78 1.48 16.47
CA LYS A 191 13.22 1.18 16.64
C LYS A 191 14.11 2.27 16.02
N ARG A 192 13.56 3.08 15.12
CA ARG A 192 14.27 4.15 14.40
C ARG A 192 14.19 5.50 15.11
N ILE A 193 13.35 5.59 16.15
CA ILE A 193 13.16 6.73 17.05
C ILE A 193 13.86 6.41 18.37
#